data_AF-A0A285VSX2-F1
#
_entry.id   AF-A0A285VSX2-F1
#
_cell.length_a   1.000
_cell.length_b   1.000
_cell.length_c   1.000
_cell.angle_alpha   90.00
_cell.angle_beta   90.00
_cell.angle_gamma   90.00
#
_symmetry.space_group_name_H-M   'P 1'
#
loop_
_entity.id
_entity.type
_entity.pdbx_description
1 polymer ?
#
loop_
_entity_poly.entity_id
_entity_poly.type
_entity_poly.pdbx_seq_one_letter_code
_entity_poly.pdbx_strand_id
1 'polypeptide(L)'
;MAVGCLAGTASPFGAQQSRTETGLAMRANDVNGLALFTSDEGNQISFSVDEIYWADGSTHGSGNPPCLQTPWEEAGVDLGVMWVAAPDDVSYERAAWLRCN
;
A
#
# COMPACT_ATOMS: atom_id res chain seq x y z
N MET A 1 14.17 5.53 -42.83
CA MET A 1 13.16 5.10 -41.84
C MET A 1 13.86 5.09 -40.49
N ALA A 2 13.47 6.01 -39.61
CA ALA A 2 14.20 6.31 -38.38
C ALA A 2 13.99 5.22 -37.33
N VAL A 3 15.10 4.71 -36.79
CA VAL A 3 15.15 3.83 -35.61
C VAL A 3 14.84 4.69 -34.40
N GLY A 4 13.63 4.59 -33.87
CA GLY A 4 13.24 5.22 -32.61
C GLY A 4 13.69 4.35 -31.46
N CYS A 5 14.86 4.64 -30.90
CA CYS A 5 15.23 4.12 -29.58
C CYS A 5 14.24 4.69 -28.56
N LEU A 6 13.34 3.85 -28.06
CA LEU A 6 12.62 4.10 -26.82
C LEU A 6 13.66 4.03 -25.69
N ALA A 7 14.35 5.13 -25.45
CA ALA A 7 15.07 5.36 -24.21
C ALA A 7 14.02 5.53 -23.11
N GLY A 8 13.53 4.40 -22.58
CA GLY A 8 12.82 4.40 -21.32
C GLY A 8 13.78 4.95 -20.28
N THR A 9 13.55 6.17 -19.84
CA THR A 9 14.22 6.75 -18.68
C THR A 9 13.82 5.89 -17.48
N ALA A 10 14.61 4.86 -17.18
CA ALA A 10 14.59 4.24 -15.88
C ALA A 10 15.01 5.33 -14.90
N SER A 11 14.05 5.81 -14.10
CA SER A 11 14.36 6.65 -12.95
C SER A 11 15.47 5.97 -12.14
N PRO A 12 16.50 6.70 -11.68
CA PRO A 12 17.59 6.11 -10.88
C PRO A 12 17.09 5.47 -9.57
N PHE A 13 15.86 5.76 -9.18
CA PHE A 13 15.07 5.04 -8.20
C PHE A 13 14.44 3.80 -8.83
N GLY A 14 15.28 2.86 -9.28
CA GLY A 14 14.87 1.65 -9.99
C GLY A 14 13.63 1.05 -9.38
N ALA A 15 12.63 0.74 -10.22
CA ALA A 15 11.30 0.29 -9.85
C ALA A 15 11.32 -0.55 -8.56
N GLN A 16 11.04 0.10 -7.42
CA GLN A 16 10.98 -0.59 -6.14
C GLN A 16 9.79 -1.53 -6.26
N GLN A 17 10.08 -2.81 -6.44
CA GLN A 17 9.06 -3.82 -6.71
C GLN A 17 8.11 -3.82 -5.51
N SER A 18 6.88 -3.41 -5.73
CA SER A 18 5.84 -3.57 -4.73
C SER A 18 5.62 -5.07 -4.55
N ARG A 19 5.71 -5.58 -3.32
CA ARG A 19 5.24 -6.92 -3.00
C ARG A 19 3.81 -6.85 -2.49
N THR A 20 3.08 -7.95 -2.59
CA THR A 20 1.75 -8.07 -2.01
C THR A 20 1.84 -8.98 -0.81
N GLU A 21 1.26 -8.56 0.30
CA GLU A 21 1.10 -9.36 1.51
C GLU A 21 -0.39 -9.53 1.80
N THR A 22 -0.82 -10.75 2.05
CA THR A 22 -2.19 -11.04 2.49
C THR A 22 -2.21 -11.10 4.02
N GLY A 23 -3.30 -10.62 4.62
CA GLY A 23 -3.47 -10.66 6.06
C GLY A 23 -4.69 -9.88 6.54
N LEU A 24 -4.63 -9.43 7.79
CA LEU A 24 -5.71 -8.68 8.44
C LEU A 24 -5.31 -7.21 8.59
N ALA A 25 -6.21 -6.30 8.20
CA ALA A 25 -6.08 -4.87 8.46
C ALA A 25 -7.24 -4.37 9.32
N MET A 26 -6.97 -3.36 10.13
CA MET A 26 -7.94 -2.73 11.00
C MET A 26 -7.65 -1.24 11.12
N ARG A 27 -8.69 -0.40 11.06
CA ARG A 27 -8.57 1.02 11.36
C ARG A 27 -8.48 1.21 12.87
N ALA A 28 -7.37 1.74 13.35
CA ALA A 28 -7.12 1.95 14.78
C ALA A 28 -7.82 3.20 15.31
N ASN A 29 -8.02 4.25 14.51
CA ASN A 29 -8.83 5.40 14.93
C ASN A 29 -9.41 6.18 13.74
N ASP A 30 -10.40 7.02 14.04
CA ASP A 30 -11.09 7.92 13.12
C ASP A 30 -10.47 9.33 13.04
N VAL A 31 -9.50 9.65 13.92
CA VAL A 31 -8.91 10.99 14.05
C VAL A 31 -7.86 11.28 12.98
N ASN A 32 -6.98 10.32 12.69
CA ASN A 32 -5.86 10.50 11.75
C ASN A 32 -5.76 9.40 10.69
N GLY A 33 -6.79 8.56 10.59
CA GLY A 33 -6.84 7.50 9.60
C GLY A 33 -5.78 6.41 9.81
N LEU A 34 -5.20 6.28 11.01
CA LEU A 34 -4.24 5.21 11.27
C LEU A 34 -4.91 3.84 11.14
N ALA A 35 -4.33 2.99 10.30
CA ALA A 35 -4.63 1.58 10.20
C ALA A 35 -3.39 0.75 10.51
N LEU A 36 -3.65 -0.46 11.00
CA LEU A 36 -2.67 -1.48 11.31
C LEU A 36 -2.97 -2.68 10.42
N PHE A 37 -1.92 -3.24 9.82
CA PHE A 37 -1.96 -4.48 9.06
C PHE A 37 -1.03 -5.49 9.71
N THR A 38 -1.48 -6.73 9.80
CA THR A 38 -0.66 -7.89 10.17
C THR A 38 -0.78 -8.92 9.06
N SER A 39 0.33 -9.26 8.41
CA SER A 39 0.35 -10.30 7.39
C SER A 39 0.17 -11.69 8.00
N ASP A 40 -0.21 -12.67 7.17
CA ASP A 40 -0.28 -14.07 7.57
C ASP A 40 1.08 -14.63 8.04
N GLU A 41 2.18 -14.01 7.62
CA GLU A 41 3.55 -14.32 8.06
C GLU A 41 3.96 -13.60 9.36
N GLY A 42 3.09 -12.73 9.90
CA GLY A 42 3.28 -11.99 11.14
C GLY A 42 3.99 -10.64 11.01
N ASN A 43 4.21 -10.14 9.78
CA ASN A 43 4.77 -8.79 9.57
C ASN A 43 3.73 -7.74 9.93
N GLN A 44 4.15 -6.67 10.59
CA GLN A 44 3.26 -5.58 10.97
C GLN A 44 3.60 -4.30 10.22
N ILE A 45 2.58 -3.68 9.62
CA ILE A 45 2.71 -2.44 8.86
C ILE A 45 1.64 -1.46 9.34
N SER A 46 2.05 -0.25 9.71
CA SER A 46 1.14 0.86 9.96
C SER A 46 1.04 1.76 8.75
N PHE A 47 -0.16 2.25 8.46
CA PHE A 47 -0.40 3.15 7.33
C PHE A 47 -1.57 4.09 7.58
N SER A 48 -1.66 5.15 6.78
CA SER A 48 -2.83 6.04 6.77
C SER A 48 -3.83 5.58 5.72
N VAL A 49 -5.07 5.35 6.12
CA VAL A 49 -6.16 5.03 5.18
C VAL A 49 -6.52 6.19 4.27
N ASP A 50 -6.13 7.43 4.62
CA ASP A 50 -6.40 8.62 3.82
C ASP A 50 -5.41 8.78 2.66
N GLU A 51 -4.23 8.15 2.74
CA GLU A 51 -3.16 8.23 1.74
C GLU A 51 -3.10 7.01 0.81
N ILE A 52 -3.93 6.00 1.03
CA ILE A 52 -3.86 4.73 0.32
C ILE A 52 -4.86 4.66 -0.85
N TYR A 53 -4.43 4.07 -1.97
CA TYR A 53 -5.33 3.63 -3.02
C TYR A 53 -5.97 2.30 -2.65
N TRP A 54 -7.23 2.08 -3.00
CA TRP A 54 -7.91 0.83 -2.68
C TRP A 54 -8.73 0.26 -3.82
N ALA A 55 -8.95 -1.05 -3.75
CA ALA A 55 -9.87 -1.80 -4.58
C ALA A 55 -10.80 -2.68 -3.73
N ASP A 56 -12.05 -2.79 -4.16
CA ASP A 56 -13.07 -3.67 -3.59
C ASP A 56 -13.89 -4.25 -4.76
N GLY A 57 -13.60 -5.51 -5.11
CA GLY A 57 -14.08 -6.12 -6.35
C GLY A 57 -13.64 -5.32 -7.59
N SER A 58 -14.62 -4.81 -8.35
CA SER A 58 -14.39 -3.94 -9.52
C SER A 58 -14.37 -2.45 -9.18
N THR A 59 -14.67 -2.09 -7.93
CA THR A 59 -14.67 -0.69 -7.46
C THR A 59 -13.29 -0.32 -6.97
N HIS A 60 -12.90 0.93 -7.19
CA HIS A 60 -11.61 1.45 -6.78
C HIS A 60 -11.71 2.91 -6.34
N GLY A 61 -10.79 3.35 -5.50
CA GLY A 61 -10.76 4.73 -5.01
C GLY A 61 -9.48 5.04 -4.24
N SER A 62 -9.45 6.22 -3.62
CA SER A 62 -8.38 6.64 -2.72
C SER A 62 -8.98 7.16 -1.44
N GLY A 63 -8.33 6.88 -0.31
CA GLY A 63 -8.85 7.30 0.99
C GLY A 63 -9.99 6.40 1.48
N ASN A 64 -10.05 6.12 2.78
CA ASN A 64 -11.18 5.45 3.46
C ASN A 64 -11.72 4.20 2.73
N PRO A 65 -10.92 3.12 2.60
CA PRO A 65 -11.35 1.89 1.94
C PRO A 65 -12.59 1.29 2.62
N PRO A 66 -13.55 0.71 1.87
CA PRO A 66 -14.82 0.21 2.40
C PRO A 66 -14.66 -0.77 3.56
N CYS A 67 -13.71 -1.69 3.46
CA CYS A 67 -13.47 -2.71 4.49
C CYS A 67 -12.86 -2.19 5.79
N LEU A 68 -12.41 -0.92 5.86
CA LEU A 68 -11.84 -0.31 7.07
C LEU A 68 -12.64 0.90 7.57
N GLN A 69 -13.91 1.03 7.18
CA GLN A 69 -14.76 2.15 7.61
C GLN A 69 -15.11 2.07 9.10
N THR A 70 -15.28 0.86 9.63
CA THR A 70 -15.54 0.63 11.05
C THR A 70 -14.22 0.55 11.81
N PRO A 71 -13.93 1.46 12.76
CA PRO A 71 -12.76 1.34 13.62
C PRO A 71 -12.82 0.06 14.45
N TRP A 72 -11.66 -0.53 14.70
CA TRP A 72 -11.47 -1.75 15.50
C TRP A 72 -12.09 -3.03 14.92
N GLU A 73 -12.55 -3.01 13.68
CA GLU A 73 -12.98 -4.19 12.94
C GLU A 73 -11.85 -4.70 12.03
N GLU A 74 -11.50 -5.98 12.17
CA GLU A 74 -10.50 -6.61 11.33
C GLU A 74 -11.12 -7.06 10.00
N ALA A 75 -10.45 -6.73 8.90
CA ALA A 75 -10.83 -7.14 7.56
C ALA A 75 -9.67 -7.87 6.87
N GLY A 76 -10.00 -8.94 6.15
CA GLY A 76 -9.04 -9.62 5.27
C GLY A 76 -8.71 -8.72 4.08
N VAL A 77 -7.43 -8.51 3.82
CA VAL A 77 -6.96 -7.65 2.73
C VAL A 77 -5.70 -8.20 2.08
N ASP A 78 -5.51 -7.84 0.81
CA ASP A 78 -4.19 -7.83 0.20
C ASP A 78 -3.61 -6.42 0.30
N LEU A 79 -2.42 -6.30 0.88
CA LEU A 79 -1.70 -5.04 1.02
C LEU A 79 -0.52 -5.00 0.06
N GLY A 80 -0.51 -4.00 -0.83
CA GLY A 80 0.65 -3.67 -1.63
C GLY A 80 1.67 -2.87 -0.81
N VAL A 81 2.85 -3.42 -0.61
CA VAL A 81 3.94 -2.81 0.16
C VAL A 81 5.07 -2.44 -0.78
N MET A 82 5.53 -1.20 -0.70
CA MET A 82 6.72 -0.74 -1.43
C MET A 82 7.83 -0.38 -0.46
N TRP A 83 9.06 -0.69 -0.84
CA TRP A 83 10.22 -0.05 -0.25
C TRP A 83 10.31 1.37 -0.78
N VAL A 84 10.70 2.31 0.07
CA VAL A 84 11.00 3.70 -0.30
C VAL A 84 12.41 4.01 0.17
N ALA A 85 13.26 4.44 -0.76
CA ALA A 85 14.57 4.97 -0.41
C ALA A 85 14.41 6.43 0.07
N ALA A 86 14.86 6.70 1.29
CA ALA A 86 14.98 8.04 1.84
C ALA A 86 16.40 8.60 1.59
N PRO A 87 16.61 9.92 1.72
CA PRO A 87 17.95 10.48 1.82
C PRO A 87 18.75 9.78 2.94
N ASP A 88 20.07 9.77 2.81
CA ASP A 88 21.02 9.22 3.80
C ASP A 88 21.06 7.68 3.94
N ASP A 89 20.84 6.96 2.83
CA ASP A 89 20.87 5.47 2.77
C ASP A 89 19.87 4.76 3.69
N VAL A 90 18.86 5.48 4.18
CA VAL A 90 17.76 4.90 4.94
C VAL A 90 16.70 4.38 3.97
N SER A 91 16.19 3.19 4.20
CA SER A 91 15.02 2.66 3.50
C SER A 91 13.94 2.29 4.50
N TYR A 92 12.68 2.46 4.09
CA TYR A 92 11.53 2.06 4.89
C TYR A 92 10.44 1.46 4.01
N GLU A 93 9.58 0.64 4.62
CA GLU A 93 8.43 0.05 3.96
C GLU A 93 7.22 0.96 4.11
N ARG A 94 6.43 1.07 3.04
CA ARG A 94 5.19 1.85 3.02
C ARG A 94 4.09 1.08 2.31
N ALA A 95 2.89 1.11 2.89
CA ALA A 95 1.69 0.67 2.20
C ALA A 95 1.40 1.60 1.01
N ALA A 96 1.20 1.00 -0.16
CA ALA A 96 0.97 1.69 -1.43
C ALA A 96 -0.50 1.63 -1.85
N TRP A 97 -1.08 0.44 -1.73
CA TRP A 97 -2.46 0.16 -2.09
C TRP A 97 -3.00 -0.99 -1.23
N LEU A 98 -4.32 -1.11 -1.17
CA LEU A 98 -5.03 -2.14 -0.45
C LEU A 98 -6.14 -2.75 -1.32
N ARG A 99 -6.37 -4.05 -1.24
CA ARG A 99 -7.57 -4.69 -1.79
C ARG A 99 -8.36 -5.35 -0.66
N CYS A 100 -9.65 -5.01 -0.57
CA CYS A 100 -10.58 -5.69 0.31
C CYS A 100 -10.91 -7.09 -0.26
N ASN A 101 -10.92 -8.11 0.60
CA ASN A 101 -11.22 -9.51 0.24
C ASN A 101 -12.64 -9.92 0.64
#